data_AF-A0A179UVS4-F1
#
_entry.id   AF-A0A179UVS4-F1
#
_cell.length_a   1.000
_cell.length_b   1.000
_cell.length_c   1.000
_cell.angle_alpha   90.00
_cell.angle_beta   90.00
_cell.angle_gamma   90.00
#
_symmetry.space_group_name_H-M   'P 1'
#
loop_
_entity.id
_entity.type
_entity.pdbx_description
1 polymer ?
#
loop_
_entity_poly.entity_id
_entity_poly.type
_entity_poly.pdbx_seq_one_letter_code
_entity_poly.pdbx_strand_id
1 'polypeptide(L)'
;MSKIQLKRLVASLCRKNSNSSPATGSNAPTDQESRDGKSAKYRSATYETFLATKGSFMAESELEVTERSKEICKMLLDEKQTIPEGTIFQNDRFRKACQKLQSKNESRVIQDISRLIVPAAETLATCGAKNLECLVERCLEYC
;
A
#
# COMPACT_ATOMS: atom_id res chain seq x y z
N MET A 1 -34.30 0.33 -25.63
CA MET A 1 -32.88 0.39 -26.06
C MET A 1 -32.48 1.85 -26.25
N SER A 2 -31.93 2.49 -25.22
CA SER A 2 -31.43 3.87 -25.31
C SER A 2 -29.94 3.86 -25.65
N LYS A 3 -29.57 4.50 -26.75
CA LYS A 3 -28.19 4.84 -27.07
C LYS A 3 -27.86 6.16 -26.36
N ILE A 4 -26.86 6.15 -25.48
CA ILE A 4 -26.32 7.37 -24.88
C ILE A 4 -24.91 7.57 -25.44
N GLN A 5 -24.76 8.61 -26.24
CA GLN A 5 -23.49 9.10 -26.79
C GLN A 5 -22.78 9.93 -25.73
N LEU A 6 -21.63 9.45 -25.24
CA LEU A 6 -20.79 10.19 -24.30
C LEU A 6 -20.00 11.26 -25.06
N LYS A 7 -20.48 12.50 -25.03
CA LYS A 7 -19.80 13.66 -25.59
C LYS A 7 -18.59 14.05 -24.74
N ARG A 8 -17.40 13.96 -25.36
CA ARG A 8 -16.10 14.46 -24.92
C ARG A 8 -16.10 15.99 -24.88
N LEU A 9 -15.69 16.60 -23.77
CA LEU A 9 -15.24 18.00 -23.70
C LEU A 9 -13.94 18.06 -22.90
N VAL A 10 -12.81 18.03 -23.61
CA VAL A 10 -11.49 18.33 -23.06
C VAL A 10 -11.28 19.83 -23.13
N ALA A 11 -11.45 20.53 -22.00
CA ALA A 11 -11.05 21.92 -21.88
C ALA A 11 -9.57 21.96 -21.44
N SER A 12 -8.68 22.26 -22.39
CA SER A 12 -7.26 22.49 -22.12
C SER A 12 -7.07 23.87 -21.49
N LEU A 13 -6.83 23.92 -20.18
CA LEU A 13 -6.42 25.16 -19.51
C LEU A 13 -4.89 25.24 -19.51
N CYS A 14 -4.32 25.77 -20.59
CA CYS A 14 -2.91 26.13 -20.66
C CYS A 14 -2.64 27.31 -19.71
N ARG A 15 -2.01 27.04 -18.56
CA ARG A 15 -1.58 28.09 -17.63
C ARG A 15 -0.14 28.50 -17.99
N LYS A 16 -0.03 29.59 -18.75
CA LYS A 16 1.22 30.30 -19.06
C LYS A 16 1.61 31.15 -17.85
N ASN A 17 2.78 30.91 -17.27
CA ASN A 17 3.44 31.90 -16.42
C ASN A 17 4.93 31.95 -16.78
N SER A 18 5.28 32.94 -17.58
CA SER A 18 6.65 33.36 -17.80
C SER A 18 6.85 34.61 -16.95
N ASN A 19 7.72 34.55 -15.94
CA ASN A 19 8.40 35.72 -15.40
C ASN A 19 9.80 35.29 -14.97
N SER A 20 10.79 35.75 -15.73
CA SER A 20 12.20 35.74 -15.37
C SER A 20 12.50 36.94 -14.48
N SER A 21 13.31 36.74 -13.44
CA SER A 21 14.30 37.72 -12.97
C SER A 21 15.37 36.97 -12.15
N PRO A 22 16.66 37.23 -12.38
CA PRO A 22 17.75 36.56 -11.68
C PRO A 22 18.16 37.37 -10.43
N ALA A 23 18.32 36.70 -9.29
CA ALA A 23 19.03 37.29 -8.15
C ALA A 23 19.70 36.18 -7.31
N THR A 24 21.03 36.19 -7.39
CA THR A 24 22.03 35.98 -6.33
C THR A 24 21.69 35.05 -5.15
N GLY A 25 22.40 33.91 -5.12
CA GLY A 25 23.15 33.45 -3.96
C GLY A 25 22.40 32.68 -2.86
N SER A 26 22.57 31.35 -2.84
CA SER A 26 22.85 30.60 -1.61
C SER A 26 23.15 29.14 -1.98
N ASN A 27 24.39 28.71 -1.75
CA ASN A 27 24.76 27.29 -1.77
C ASN A 27 24.35 26.70 -0.41
N ALA A 28 23.14 26.16 -0.33
CA ALA A 28 22.71 25.25 0.72
C ALA A 28 22.33 23.91 0.05
N PRO A 29 22.74 22.74 0.57
CA PRO A 29 22.31 21.47 0.00
C PRO A 29 20.82 21.31 0.31
N THR A 30 20.00 21.53 -0.73
CA THR A 30 18.54 21.49 -0.66
C THR A 30 18.06 20.04 -0.57
N ASP A 31 18.16 19.41 0.60
CA ASP A 31 17.53 18.10 0.88
C ASP A 31 16.03 18.22 1.21
N GLN A 32 15.37 19.20 0.59
CA GLN A 32 13.92 19.39 0.69
C GLN A 32 13.27 19.00 -0.64
N GLU A 33 13.42 17.73 -1.01
CA GLU A 33 12.70 17.17 -2.15
C GLU A 33 11.20 17.18 -1.81
N SER A 34 10.47 18.11 -2.44
CA SER A 34 9.02 18.22 -2.30
C SER A 34 8.35 16.88 -2.61
N ARG A 35 7.12 16.68 -2.11
CA ARG A 35 6.34 15.46 -2.39
C ARG A 35 6.26 15.15 -3.90
N ASP A 36 6.29 16.19 -4.74
CA ASP A 36 6.39 16.06 -6.19
C ASP A 36 7.75 15.53 -6.66
N GLY A 37 8.87 15.96 -6.07
CA GLY A 37 10.20 15.42 -6.39
C GLY A 37 10.36 13.94 -6.05
N LYS A 38 9.85 13.49 -4.88
CA LYS A 38 9.85 12.06 -4.51
C LYS A 38 9.01 11.21 -5.47
N SER A 39 7.87 11.73 -5.93
CA SER A 39 7.03 11.03 -6.91
C SER A 39 7.58 11.09 -8.34
N ALA A 40 8.36 12.12 -8.69
CA ALA A 40 8.97 12.29 -10.00
C ALA A 40 9.93 11.15 -10.35
N LYS A 41 10.61 10.56 -9.35
CA LYS A 41 11.49 9.39 -9.54
C LYS A 41 10.75 8.20 -10.14
N TYR A 42 9.53 7.92 -9.68
CA TYR A 42 8.68 6.84 -10.20
C TYR A 42 8.09 7.12 -11.59
N ARG A 43 8.10 8.38 -12.02
CA ARG A 43 7.62 8.82 -13.33
C ARG A 43 8.72 8.87 -14.39
N SER A 44 9.97 8.66 -13.99
CA SER A 44 11.11 8.67 -14.91
C SER A 44 11.09 7.42 -15.81
N ALA A 45 11.44 7.60 -17.09
CA ALA A 45 11.55 6.49 -18.04
C ALA A 45 12.61 5.45 -17.61
N THR A 46 13.57 5.86 -16.79
CA THR A 46 14.64 5.00 -16.25
C THR A 46 14.18 4.16 -15.05
N TYR A 47 13.02 4.46 -14.46
CA TYR A 47 12.51 3.75 -13.29
C TYR A 47 12.18 2.28 -13.60
N GLU A 48 11.62 2.00 -14.77
CA GLU A 48 11.35 0.63 -15.22
C GLU A 48 12.65 -0.19 -15.34
N THR A 49 13.69 0.39 -15.93
CA THR A 49 15.01 -0.24 -16.02
C THR A 49 15.59 -0.50 -14.63
N PHE A 50 15.46 0.45 -13.70
CA PHE A 50 15.89 0.27 -12.32
C PHE A 50 15.16 -0.90 -11.64
N LEU A 51 13.83 -1.00 -11.80
CA LEU A 51 13.07 -2.14 -11.27
C LEU A 51 13.53 -3.47 -11.88
N ALA A 52 13.81 -3.50 -13.19
CA ALA A 52 14.29 -4.71 -13.86
C ALA A 52 15.63 -5.19 -13.27
N THR A 53 16.54 -4.28 -12.90
CA THR A 53 17.78 -4.66 -12.18
C THR A 53 17.54 -5.26 -10.80
N LYS A 54 16.35 -5.06 -10.22
CA LYS A 54 15.89 -5.65 -8.96
C LYS A 54 15.00 -6.88 -9.17
N GLY A 55 14.82 -7.33 -10.41
CA GLY A 55 13.96 -8.48 -10.75
C GLY A 55 12.46 -8.15 -10.70
N SER A 56 12.09 -6.87 -10.72
CA SER A 56 10.69 -6.43 -10.80
C SER A 56 10.43 -5.85 -12.19
N PHE A 57 9.39 -6.34 -12.86
CA PHE A 57 9.09 -5.97 -14.24
C PHE A 57 7.68 -5.36 -14.30
N MET A 58 7.54 -4.29 -15.07
CA MET A 58 6.24 -3.61 -15.28
C MET A 58 5.54 -4.10 -16.55
N ALA A 59 6.31 -4.59 -17.52
CA ALA A 59 5.78 -5.18 -18.74
C ALA A 59 5.07 -6.50 -18.45
N GLU A 60 4.04 -6.78 -19.24
CA GLU A 60 3.36 -8.08 -19.20
C GLU A 60 4.33 -9.18 -19.63
N SER A 61 4.38 -10.25 -18.85
CA SER A 61 5.14 -11.43 -19.19
C SER A 61 4.41 -12.23 -20.26
N GLU A 62 5.09 -12.61 -21.33
CA GLU A 62 4.55 -13.57 -22.32
C GLU A 62 4.22 -14.92 -21.69
N LEU A 63 4.89 -15.25 -20.59
CA LEU A 63 4.56 -16.41 -19.76
C LEU A 63 3.37 -16.07 -18.88
N GLU A 64 2.31 -16.86 -19.00
CA GLU A 64 1.18 -16.80 -18.08
C GLU A 64 1.60 -17.12 -16.64
N VAL A 65 0.72 -16.74 -15.70
CA VAL A 65 0.77 -17.19 -14.32
C VAL A 65 0.87 -18.71 -14.27
N THR A 66 1.89 -19.23 -13.58
CA THR A 66 2.12 -20.68 -13.50
C THR A 66 0.92 -21.41 -12.91
N GLU A 67 0.69 -22.67 -13.33
CA GLU A 67 -0.45 -23.46 -12.81
C GLU A 67 -0.36 -23.63 -11.29
N ARG A 68 0.86 -23.85 -10.76
CA ARG A 68 1.11 -23.89 -9.31
C ARG A 68 0.64 -22.63 -8.58
N SER A 69 0.92 -21.44 -9.12
CA SER A 69 0.42 -20.20 -8.51
C SER A 69 -1.11 -20.08 -8.59
N LYS A 70 -1.73 -20.53 -9.70
CA LYS A 70 -3.19 -20.57 -9.82
C LYS A 70 -3.81 -21.51 -8.78
N GLU A 71 -3.22 -22.68 -8.57
CA GLU A 71 -3.62 -23.67 -7.56
C GLU A 71 -3.50 -23.12 -6.14
N ILE A 72 -2.38 -22.46 -5.79
CA ILE A 72 -2.21 -21.83 -4.47
C ILE A 72 -3.29 -20.78 -4.24
N CYS A 73 -3.56 -19.91 -5.23
CA CYS A 73 -4.61 -18.91 -5.11
C CYS A 73 -5.99 -19.53 -4.91
N LYS A 74 -6.33 -20.60 -5.66
CA LYS A 74 -7.59 -21.33 -5.47
C LYS A 74 -7.67 -21.95 -4.08
N MET A 75 -6.62 -22.63 -3.63
CA MET A 75 -6.54 -23.21 -2.30
C MET A 75 -6.76 -22.15 -1.21
N LEU A 76 -6.08 -21.00 -1.28
CA LEU A 76 -6.24 -19.91 -0.31
C LEU A 76 -7.64 -19.29 -0.30
N LEU A 77 -8.35 -19.32 -1.44
CA LEU A 77 -9.72 -18.82 -1.57
C LEU A 77 -10.76 -19.82 -1.06
N ASP A 78 -10.56 -21.11 -1.36
CA ASP A 78 -11.50 -22.19 -1.03
C ASP A 78 -11.30 -22.71 0.40
N GLU A 79 -10.11 -22.51 0.97
CA GLU A 79 -9.78 -22.96 2.32
C GLU A 79 -10.64 -22.24 3.36
N LYS A 80 -11.40 -23.03 4.11
CA LYS A 80 -12.30 -22.54 5.15
C LYS A 80 -11.48 -21.98 6.31
N GLN A 81 -11.31 -20.67 6.35
CA GLN A 81 -10.67 -20.00 7.49
C GLN A 81 -11.56 -20.13 8.73
N THR A 82 -10.98 -20.65 9.81
CA THR A 82 -11.64 -20.70 11.10
C THR A 82 -11.55 -19.34 11.79
N ILE A 83 -12.62 -18.93 12.45
CA ILE A 83 -12.60 -17.68 13.21
C ILE A 83 -11.74 -17.91 14.46
N PRO A 84 -10.67 -17.12 14.69
CA PRO A 84 -9.80 -17.30 15.84
C PRO A 84 -10.57 -17.18 17.16
N GLU A 85 -10.44 -18.21 18.01
CA GLU A 85 -11.13 -18.23 19.29
C GLU A 85 -10.59 -17.18 20.26
N GLY A 86 -11.48 -16.67 21.13
CA GLY A 86 -11.10 -15.67 22.13
C GLY A 86 -10.92 -14.25 21.56
N THR A 87 -11.03 -14.05 20.25
CA THR A 87 -10.87 -12.74 19.59
C THR A 87 -12.19 -11.99 19.43
N ILE A 88 -12.12 -10.73 18.98
CA ILE A 88 -13.29 -9.90 18.66
C ILE A 88 -14.02 -10.37 17.39
N PHE A 89 -13.45 -11.26 16.60
CA PHE A 89 -14.04 -11.72 15.33
C PHE A 89 -15.14 -12.77 15.51
N GLN A 90 -15.32 -13.30 16.71
CA GLN A 90 -16.45 -14.18 17.03
C GLN A 90 -17.78 -13.42 16.86
N ASN A 91 -18.76 -14.01 16.18
CA ASN A 91 -19.99 -13.32 15.74
C ASN A 91 -20.77 -12.61 16.86
N ASP A 92 -20.82 -13.20 18.05
CA ASP A 92 -21.45 -12.65 19.26
C ASP A 92 -20.71 -11.42 19.80
N ARG A 93 -19.39 -11.37 19.62
CA ARG A 93 -18.50 -10.29 20.10
C ARG A 93 -18.28 -9.21 19.06
N PHE A 94 -18.25 -9.58 17.78
CA PHE A 94 -17.90 -8.71 16.66
C PHE A 94 -18.83 -7.50 16.58
N ARG A 95 -20.14 -7.73 16.64
CA ARG A 95 -21.14 -6.64 16.64
C ARG A 95 -20.90 -5.65 17.79
N LYS A 96 -20.60 -6.16 18.99
CA LYS A 96 -20.32 -5.34 20.18
C LYS A 96 -18.99 -4.59 20.06
N ALA A 97 -17.97 -5.21 19.45
CA ALA A 97 -16.70 -4.57 19.17
C ALA A 97 -16.87 -3.40 18.17
N CYS A 98 -17.62 -3.61 17.09
CA CYS A 98 -17.94 -2.56 16.12
C CYS A 98 -18.67 -1.37 16.76
N GLN A 99 -19.65 -1.63 17.64
CA GLN A 99 -20.33 -0.56 18.40
C GLN A 99 -19.37 0.24 19.28
N LYS A 100 -18.43 -0.43 19.95
CA LYS A 100 -17.41 0.23 20.78
C LYS A 100 -16.43 1.08 19.96
N LEU A 101 -16.16 0.69 18.71
CA LEU A 101 -15.25 1.37 17.79
C LEU A 101 -15.92 2.51 17.00
N GLN A 102 -17.26 2.56 16.93
CA GLN A 102 -18.00 3.51 16.11
C GLN A 102 -17.63 4.99 16.33
N SER A 103 -17.20 5.37 17.54
CA SER A 103 -16.82 6.74 17.91
C SER A 103 -15.34 6.90 18.23
N LYS A 104 -14.50 5.96 17.77
CA LYS A 104 -13.05 5.96 18.05
C LYS A 104 -12.27 6.50 16.86
N ASN A 105 -11.09 7.05 17.15
CA ASN A 105 -10.19 7.55 16.13
C ASN A 105 -9.49 6.40 15.39
N GLU A 106 -8.91 6.71 14.23
CA GLU A 106 -8.19 5.77 13.38
C GLU A 106 -7.11 5.01 14.14
N SER A 107 -6.33 5.71 14.99
CA SER A 107 -5.28 5.09 15.81
C SER A 107 -5.81 3.95 16.67
N ARG A 108 -7.01 4.10 17.24
CA ARG A 108 -7.62 3.06 18.06
C ARG A 108 -8.13 1.88 17.23
N VAL A 109 -8.67 2.14 16.05
CA VAL A 109 -9.10 1.10 15.12
C VAL A 109 -7.90 0.27 14.66
N ILE A 110 -6.80 0.93 14.30
CA ILE A 110 -5.55 0.26 13.90
C ILE A 110 -5.03 -0.61 15.05
N GLN A 111 -4.97 -0.06 16.27
CA GLN A 111 -4.47 -0.80 17.42
C GLN A 111 -5.32 -2.03 17.76
N ASP A 112 -6.65 -1.88 17.78
CA ASP A 112 -7.57 -2.92 18.27
C ASP A 112 -7.91 -3.96 17.19
N ILE A 113 -7.86 -3.62 15.90
CA ILE A 113 -8.18 -4.53 14.79
C ILE A 113 -6.93 -5.00 14.04
N SER A 114 -6.04 -4.09 13.62
CA SER A 114 -4.97 -4.46 12.68
C SER A 114 -4.05 -5.51 13.25
N ARG A 115 -3.73 -5.46 14.55
CA ARG A 115 -2.91 -6.48 15.23
C ARG A 115 -3.56 -7.87 15.30
N LEU A 116 -4.88 -7.96 15.12
CA LEU A 116 -5.58 -9.24 15.10
C LEU A 116 -5.67 -9.82 13.68
N ILE A 117 -5.62 -8.99 12.63
CA ILE A 117 -5.64 -9.43 11.22
C ILE A 117 -4.21 -9.69 10.72
N VAL A 118 -3.31 -8.75 11.01
CA VAL A 118 -1.89 -8.78 10.66
C VAL A 118 -1.12 -8.72 11.98
N PRO A 119 -1.00 -9.86 12.69
CA PRO A 119 -0.18 -9.92 13.90
C PRO A 119 1.27 -9.62 13.58
N ALA A 120 1.94 -9.00 14.55
CA ALA A 120 3.33 -8.62 14.39
C ALA A 120 4.23 -9.86 14.26
N ALA A 121 5.05 -9.92 13.21
CA ALA A 121 5.99 -11.00 12.95
C ALA A 121 6.95 -11.21 14.13
N GLU A 122 7.45 -10.13 14.73
CA GLU A 122 8.31 -10.19 15.92
C GLU A 122 7.57 -10.74 17.15
N THR A 123 6.29 -10.38 17.31
CA THR A 123 5.46 -10.92 18.40
C THR A 123 5.20 -12.41 18.17
N LEU A 124 4.91 -12.82 16.93
CA LEU A 124 4.74 -14.22 16.58
C LEU A 124 6.02 -15.03 16.79
N ALA A 125 7.19 -14.49 16.42
CA ALA A 125 8.48 -15.11 16.68
C ALA A 125 8.70 -15.35 18.18
N THR A 126 8.41 -14.33 19.00
CA THR A 126 8.45 -14.43 20.47
C THR A 126 7.50 -15.48 21.02
N CYS A 127 6.32 -15.63 20.40
CA CYS A 127 5.32 -16.65 20.76
C CYS A 127 5.62 -18.05 20.19
N GLY A 128 6.77 -18.27 19.56
CA GLY A 128 7.25 -19.59 19.14
C GLY A 128 7.30 -19.84 17.64
N ALA A 129 6.92 -18.87 16.80
CA ALA A 129 7.05 -18.98 15.34
C ALA A 129 8.51 -18.73 14.90
N LYS A 130 9.39 -19.71 15.13
CA LYS A 130 10.84 -19.61 14.90
C LYS A 130 11.23 -19.20 13.48
N ASN A 131 10.41 -19.54 12.48
CA ASN A 131 10.64 -19.17 11.08
C ASN A 131 10.53 -17.65 10.83
N LEU A 132 10.03 -16.88 11.80
CA LEU A 132 9.89 -15.42 11.72
C LEU A 132 10.99 -14.67 12.49
N GLU A 133 11.91 -15.35 13.18
CA GLU A 133 13.00 -14.72 13.95
C GLU A 133 13.94 -13.87 13.09
N CYS A 134 14.00 -14.12 11.78
CA CYS A 134 14.79 -13.32 10.84
C CYS A 134 14.10 -12.02 10.40
N LEU A 135 12.83 -11.81 10.76
CA LEU A 135 12.05 -10.65 10.37
C LEU A 135 12.14 -9.56 11.43
N VAL A 136 12.35 -8.32 10.98
CA VAL A 136 12.36 -7.12 11.83
C VAL A 136 11.26 -6.18 11.37
N GLU A 137 10.43 -5.74 12.30
CA GLU A 137 9.39 -4.77 12.04
C GLU A 137 9.93 -3.35 12.15
N ARG A 138 9.66 -2.55 11.12
CA ARG A 138 9.96 -1.12 11.15
C ARG A 138 8.66 -0.34 11.08
N CYS A 139 8.37 0.41 12.13
CA CYS A 139 7.38 1.48 12.05
C CYS A 139 7.98 2.59 11.20
N LEU A 140 7.26 3.03 10.17
CA LEU A 140 7.62 4.27 9.48
C LEU A 140 7.45 5.42 10.48
N GLU A 141 8.55 6.03 10.90
CA GLU A 141 8.49 7.35 11.51
C GLU A 141 7.93 8.30 10.45
N TYR A 142 6.68 8.71 10.63
CA TYR A 142 6.13 9.82 9.88
C TYR A 142 6.78 11.10 10.43
N CYS A 143 7.82 11.57 9.73
CA CYS A 143 8.37 12.92 9.86
C CYS A 143 7.41 13.96 9.27
#